data_AF-A0A453GJX0-F1
#
_entry.id   AF-A0A453GJX0-F1
#
_cell.length_a   1.000
_cell.length_b   1.000
_cell.length_c   1.000
_cell.angle_alpha   90.00
_cell.angle_beta   90.00
_cell.angle_gamma   90.00
#
_symmetry.space_group_name_H-M   'P 1'
#
loop_
_entity.id
_entity.type
_entity.pdbx_description
1 polymer ?
#
loop_
_entity_poly.entity_id
_entity_poly.type
_entity_poly.pdbx_seq_one_letter_code
_entity_poly.pdbx_strand_id
1 'polypeptide(L)'
;MPDLTHLSFPLLLARRTTEPANRSSKAVSLFRTQKIEALDETHYQDGYKDGYDDGMVSGKEEGRQVGLKLGFQVGEELGFYQGCLDVWMSIIRLDQGAFSARVRKYMEQLAALLSNYPLSDPENNLQDMMKEIRLKFRVITGSLGAKLGYEGRPTSSEQDLEDI
;
A
#
# COMPACT_ATOMS: atom_id res chain seq x y z
N MET A 1 2.50 71.02 77.16
CA MET A 1 1.10 71.18 76.69
C MET A 1 1.05 72.41 75.79
N PRO A 2 0.26 72.41 74.70
CA PRO A 2 -0.32 71.23 74.04
C PRO A 2 0.83 70.47 73.29
N ASP A 3 0.82 69.97 72.05
CA ASP A 3 -0.22 69.83 71.00
C ASP A 3 0.14 68.69 70.01
N LEU A 4 -0.68 68.45 68.99
CA LEU A 4 -0.48 67.44 67.94
C LEU A 4 -0.96 67.91 66.54
N THR A 5 -0.52 67.21 65.48
CA THR A 5 -1.06 67.21 64.11
C THR A 5 -1.07 68.50 63.27
N HIS A 6 -0.31 68.50 62.18
CA HIS A 6 -0.91 68.70 60.85
C HIS A 6 -0.13 67.96 59.74
N LEU A 7 -0.79 67.72 58.59
CA LEU A 7 -0.32 66.82 57.53
C LEU A 7 0.77 67.43 56.62
N SER A 8 1.78 66.64 56.22
CA SER A 8 1.85 66.09 54.83
C SER A 8 3.10 65.23 54.57
N PHE A 9 2.89 64.01 54.08
CA PHE A 9 3.81 63.25 53.19
C PHE A 9 3.60 63.76 51.73
N PRO A 10 4.48 63.49 50.72
CA PRO A 10 5.20 62.23 50.53
C PRO A 10 6.61 62.33 49.87
N LEU A 11 7.10 61.19 49.35
CA LEU A 11 8.13 61.04 48.28
C LEU A 11 9.63 61.20 48.63
N LEU A 12 10.15 60.47 49.63
CA LEU A 12 11.59 60.14 49.63
C LEU A 12 12.00 58.72 50.12
N LEU A 13 11.10 57.72 50.13
CA LEU A 13 11.51 56.32 50.36
C LEU A 13 10.63 55.26 49.66
N ALA A 14 10.29 55.48 48.38
CA ALA A 14 9.50 54.55 47.57
C ALA A 14 10.35 53.78 46.53
N ARG A 15 11.54 53.27 46.92
CA ARG A 15 12.39 52.42 46.07
C ARG A 15 13.02 51.31 46.91
N ARG A 16 12.81 50.05 46.48
CA ARG A 16 12.88 48.80 47.30
C ARG A 16 11.72 48.77 48.33
N THR A 17 11.04 47.66 48.62
CA THR A 17 11.34 46.23 48.39
C THR A 17 10.09 45.41 47.97
N THR A 18 9.94 45.04 46.69
CA THR A 18 8.86 44.13 46.23
C THR A 18 9.25 43.15 45.10
N GLU A 19 10.55 42.93 44.82
CA GLU A 19 10.99 42.17 43.62
C GLU A 19 11.68 40.78 43.77
N PRO A 20 12.01 40.20 44.96
CA PRO A 20 12.62 38.87 44.99
C PRO A 20 11.61 37.74 44.71
N ALA A 21 10.43 37.78 45.35
CA ALA A 21 9.45 36.68 45.29
C ALA A 21 8.83 36.48 43.89
N ASN A 22 8.52 37.59 43.19
CA ASN A 22 7.90 37.55 41.85
C ASN A 22 8.85 36.94 40.80
N ARG A 23 10.15 37.26 40.86
CA ARG A 23 11.16 36.65 39.98
C ARG A 23 11.30 35.15 40.22
N SER A 24 11.33 34.70 41.48
CA SER A 24 11.42 33.28 41.81
C SER A 24 10.22 32.49 41.28
N SER A 25 9.00 32.98 41.52
CA SER A 25 7.77 32.36 41.03
C SER A 25 7.72 32.26 39.50
N LYS A 26 8.07 33.35 38.80
CA LYS A 26 8.15 33.38 37.33
C LYS A 26 9.21 32.45 36.75
N ALA A 27 10.37 32.32 37.40
CA ALA A 27 11.39 31.37 36.98
C ALA A 27 10.89 29.92 37.12
N VAL A 28 10.27 29.57 38.24
CA VAL A 28 9.68 28.23 38.47
C VAL A 28 8.59 27.92 37.43
N SER A 29 7.73 28.88 37.07
CA SER A 29 6.75 28.65 35.99
C SER A 29 7.43 28.48 34.63
N LEU A 30 8.46 29.27 34.30
CA LEU A 30 9.15 29.19 33.02
C LEU A 30 9.86 27.84 32.84
N PHE A 31 10.61 27.38 33.85
CA PHE A 31 11.24 26.06 33.83
C PHE A 31 10.22 24.92 33.75
N ARG A 32 9.02 25.09 34.31
CA ARG A 32 7.95 24.11 34.19
C ARG A 32 7.41 24.03 32.77
N THR A 33 7.19 25.16 32.10
CA THR A 33 6.75 25.19 30.69
C THR A 33 7.83 24.62 29.76
N GLN A 34 9.08 25.07 29.88
CA GLN A 34 10.20 24.57 29.08
C GLN A 34 10.40 23.05 29.23
N LYS A 35 10.17 22.49 30.42
CA LYS A 35 10.22 21.04 30.63
C LYS A 35 9.04 20.31 29.95
N ILE A 36 7.87 20.93 29.85
CA ILE A 36 6.72 20.34 29.12
C ILE A 36 7.00 20.39 27.62
N GLU A 37 7.42 21.54 27.08
CA GLU A 37 7.79 21.72 25.67
C GLU A 37 8.87 20.71 25.23
N ALA A 38 9.91 20.52 26.03
CA ALA A 38 10.97 19.54 25.74
C ALA A 38 10.49 18.08 25.81
N LEU A 39 9.51 17.75 26.67
CA LEU A 39 8.94 16.39 26.73
C LEU A 39 7.97 16.13 25.56
N ASP A 40 7.20 17.14 25.15
CA ASP A 40 6.27 17.08 24.03
C ASP A 40 7.02 16.86 22.71
N GLU A 41 8.08 17.65 22.47
CA GLU A 41 9.01 17.45 21.35
C GLU A 41 9.67 16.05 21.40
N THR A 42 10.10 15.58 22.58
CA THR A 42 10.69 14.23 22.71
C THR A 42 9.70 13.15 22.30
N HIS A 43 8.48 13.16 22.83
CA HIS A 43 7.44 12.18 22.47
C HIS A 43 7.00 12.29 21.01
N TYR A 44 7.02 13.49 20.42
CA TYR A 44 6.75 13.69 18.99
C TYR A 44 7.83 13.04 18.11
N GLN A 45 9.12 13.24 18.42
CA GLN A 45 10.22 12.62 17.69
C GLN A 45 10.27 11.10 17.89
N ASP A 46 10.04 10.62 19.11
CA ASP A 46 9.95 9.18 19.41
C ASP A 46 8.78 8.53 18.63
N GLY A 47 7.58 9.13 18.67
CA GLY A 47 6.40 8.61 17.96
C GLY A 47 6.50 8.71 16.43
N TYR A 48 7.12 9.77 15.90
CA TYR A 48 7.44 9.87 14.47
C TYR A 48 8.40 8.75 14.04
N LYS A 49 9.45 8.49 14.84
CA LYS A 49 10.42 7.45 14.55
C LYS A 49 9.80 6.05 14.64
N ASP A 50 9.04 5.77 15.69
CA ASP A 50 8.38 4.48 15.90
C ASP A 50 7.42 4.16 14.74
N GLY A 51 6.57 5.12 14.35
CA GLY A 51 5.68 4.98 13.18
C GLY A 51 6.41 4.91 11.83
N TYR A 52 7.60 5.49 11.70
CA TYR A 52 8.43 5.35 10.51
C TYR A 52 9.09 3.96 10.43
N ASP A 53 9.72 3.51 11.52
CA ASP A 53 10.40 2.22 11.60
C ASP A 53 9.39 1.06 11.44
N ASP A 54 8.20 1.14 12.06
CA ASP A 54 7.11 0.17 11.88
C ASP A 54 6.52 0.24 10.45
N GLY A 55 6.21 1.43 9.94
CA GLY A 55 5.68 1.62 8.57
C GLY A 55 6.60 1.08 7.47
N MET A 56 7.92 1.13 7.69
CA MET A 56 8.93 0.56 6.80
C MET A 56 9.00 -0.98 6.88
N VAL A 57 8.58 -1.59 7.99
CA VAL A 57 8.52 -3.06 8.17
C VAL A 57 7.18 -3.61 7.65
N SER A 58 6.06 -3.03 8.07
CA SER A 58 4.71 -3.44 7.67
C SER A 58 4.51 -3.30 6.15
N GLY A 59 4.73 -2.11 5.58
CA GLY A 59 4.55 -1.87 4.14
C GLY A 59 5.43 -2.76 3.24
N LYS A 60 6.60 -3.19 3.72
CA LYS A 60 7.46 -4.16 3.02
C LYS A 60 6.86 -5.57 3.03
N GLU A 61 6.31 -6.00 4.16
CA GLU A 61 5.70 -7.32 4.32
C GLU A 61 4.34 -7.40 3.60
N GLU A 62 3.51 -6.37 3.70
CA GLU A 62 2.27 -6.22 2.94
C GLU A 62 2.53 -6.27 1.43
N GLY A 63 3.47 -5.45 0.93
CA GLY A 63 3.86 -5.46 -0.48
C GLY A 63 4.35 -6.82 -0.95
N ARG A 64 5.07 -7.56 -0.11
CA ARG A 64 5.50 -8.94 -0.37
C ARG A 64 4.31 -9.92 -0.43
N GLN A 65 3.37 -9.83 0.51
CA GLN A 65 2.19 -10.69 0.56
C GLN A 65 1.23 -10.44 -0.61
N VAL A 66 0.91 -9.17 -0.91
CA VAL A 66 0.06 -8.78 -2.03
C VAL A 66 0.70 -9.16 -3.37
N GLY A 67 1.99 -8.88 -3.54
CA GLY A 67 2.74 -9.28 -4.73
C GLY A 67 2.76 -10.79 -4.95
N LEU A 68 2.86 -11.59 -3.88
CA LEU A 68 2.81 -13.06 -3.95
C LEU A 68 1.39 -13.58 -4.25
N LYS A 69 0.34 -13.05 -3.60
CA LYS A 69 -1.08 -13.41 -3.84
C LYS A 69 -1.46 -13.15 -5.30
N LEU A 70 -1.15 -11.96 -5.82
CA LEU A 70 -1.47 -11.56 -7.20
C LEU A 70 -0.59 -12.26 -8.23
N GLY A 71 0.72 -12.36 -7.98
CA GLY A 71 1.68 -13.02 -8.88
C GLY A 71 1.37 -14.50 -9.08
N PHE A 72 0.97 -15.20 -8.01
CA PHE A 72 0.52 -16.60 -8.10
C PHE A 72 -0.75 -16.73 -8.95
N GLN A 73 -1.78 -15.92 -8.69
CA GLN A 73 -3.04 -15.95 -9.46
C GLN A 73 -2.84 -15.71 -10.97
N VAL A 74 -1.95 -14.78 -11.34
CA VAL A 74 -1.60 -14.51 -12.75
C VAL A 74 -0.79 -15.68 -13.33
N GLY A 75 0.18 -16.21 -12.60
CA GLY A 75 0.99 -17.36 -13.04
C GLY A 75 0.18 -18.64 -13.22
N GLU A 76 -0.84 -18.87 -12.37
CA GLU A 76 -1.75 -20.01 -12.43
C GLU A 76 -2.67 -19.94 -13.66
N GLU A 77 -3.28 -18.78 -13.95
CA GLU A 77 -4.13 -18.58 -15.14
C GLU A 77 -3.31 -18.70 -16.44
N LEU A 78 -2.08 -18.16 -16.48
CA LEU A 78 -1.15 -18.32 -17.62
C LEU A 78 -0.70 -19.78 -17.79
N GLY A 79 -0.33 -20.46 -16.70
CA GLY A 79 0.11 -21.85 -16.70
C GLY A 79 -0.98 -22.81 -17.18
N PHE A 80 -2.23 -22.57 -16.79
CA PHE A 80 -3.39 -23.29 -17.30
C PHE A 80 -3.54 -23.13 -18.83
N TYR A 81 -3.47 -21.90 -19.35
CA TYR A 81 -3.57 -21.66 -20.79
C TYR A 81 -2.40 -22.26 -21.58
N GLN A 82 -1.18 -22.20 -21.04
CA GLN A 82 0.00 -22.81 -21.64
C GLN A 82 -0.11 -24.34 -21.67
N GLY A 83 -0.51 -24.99 -20.57
CA GLY A 83 -0.70 -26.44 -20.52
C GLY A 83 -1.78 -26.95 -21.49
N CYS A 84 -2.90 -26.23 -21.63
CA CYS A 84 -3.90 -26.54 -22.66
C CYS A 84 -3.33 -26.41 -24.08
N LEU A 85 -2.59 -25.33 -24.35
CA LEU A 85 -1.94 -25.09 -25.64
C LEU A 85 -0.91 -26.18 -25.98
N ASP A 86 -0.09 -26.61 -25.03
CA ASP A 86 0.93 -27.64 -25.24
C ASP A 86 0.32 -29.01 -25.57
N VAL A 87 -0.83 -29.35 -24.96
CA VAL A 87 -1.61 -30.55 -25.33
C VAL A 87 -2.13 -30.43 -26.77
N TRP A 88 -2.72 -29.30 -27.15
CA TRP A 88 -3.22 -29.10 -28.52
C TRP A 88 -2.09 -29.10 -29.56
N MET A 89 -0.97 -28.46 -29.27
CA MET A 89 0.21 -28.43 -30.14
C MET A 89 0.89 -29.81 -30.24
N SER A 90 0.79 -30.65 -29.20
CA SER A 90 1.21 -32.05 -29.25
C SER A 90 0.31 -32.89 -30.15
N ILE A 91 -1.02 -32.67 -30.12
CA ILE A 91 -1.97 -33.33 -31.03
C ILE A 91 -1.66 -32.97 -32.50
N ILE A 92 -1.40 -31.69 -32.80
CA ILE A 92 -1.04 -31.23 -34.17
C ILE A 92 0.23 -31.92 -34.71
N ARG A 93 1.18 -32.28 -33.83
CA ARG A 93 2.41 -33.01 -34.23
C ARG A 93 2.15 -34.47 -34.57
N LEU A 94 1.12 -35.09 -33.99
CA LEU A 94 0.72 -36.47 -34.25
C LEU A 94 -0.23 -36.56 -35.46
N ASP A 95 -1.18 -35.63 -35.57
CA ASP A 95 -2.10 -35.50 -36.70
C ASP A 95 -2.27 -34.02 -37.11
N GLN A 96 -1.75 -33.69 -38.29
CA GLN A 96 -1.88 -32.35 -38.89
C GLN A 96 -3.30 -32.06 -39.40
N GLY A 97 -4.19 -33.05 -39.44
CA GLY A 97 -5.61 -32.93 -39.77
C GLY A 97 -6.50 -32.62 -38.55
N ALA A 98 -6.06 -32.90 -37.32
CA ALA A 98 -6.89 -32.93 -36.11
C ALA A 98 -7.69 -31.64 -35.83
N PHE A 99 -7.15 -30.48 -36.21
CA PHE A 99 -7.83 -29.19 -36.08
C PHE A 99 -7.79 -28.40 -37.39
N SER A 100 -8.86 -27.67 -37.69
CA SER A 100 -8.92 -26.81 -38.88
C SER A 100 -7.81 -25.74 -38.89
N ALA A 101 -7.37 -25.34 -40.09
CA ALA A 101 -6.34 -24.31 -40.24
C ALA A 101 -6.67 -22.98 -39.53
N ARG A 102 -7.97 -22.66 -39.38
CA ARG A 102 -8.44 -21.50 -38.62
C ARG A 102 -8.14 -21.64 -37.12
N VAL A 103 -8.38 -22.82 -36.55
CA VAL A 103 -8.11 -23.11 -35.13
C VAL A 103 -6.62 -23.12 -34.86
N ARG A 104 -5.81 -23.72 -35.74
CA ARG A 104 -4.33 -23.70 -35.63
C ARG A 104 -3.79 -22.26 -35.61
N LYS A 105 -4.29 -21.39 -36.49
CA LYS A 105 -3.94 -19.95 -36.47
C LYS A 105 -4.33 -19.23 -35.18
N TYR A 106 -5.40 -19.65 -34.49
CA TYR A 106 -5.72 -19.10 -33.17
C TYR A 106 -4.79 -19.63 -32.07
N MET A 107 -4.37 -20.91 -32.13
CA MET A 107 -3.38 -21.49 -31.22
C MET A 107 -2.00 -20.83 -31.38
N GLU A 108 -1.56 -20.56 -32.61
CA GLU A 108 -0.36 -19.77 -32.93
C GLU A 108 -0.42 -18.35 -32.32
N GLN A 109 -1.58 -17.69 -32.40
CA GLN A 109 -1.77 -16.37 -31.79
C GLN A 109 -1.78 -16.41 -30.25
N LEU A 110 -2.37 -17.45 -29.65
CA LEU A 110 -2.32 -17.66 -28.20
C LEU A 110 -0.87 -17.92 -27.73
N ALA A 111 -0.11 -18.73 -28.46
CA ALA A 111 1.31 -18.98 -28.19
C ALA A 111 2.14 -17.69 -28.18
N ALA A 112 1.92 -16.82 -29.18
CA ALA A 112 2.61 -15.53 -29.26
C ALA A 112 2.25 -14.60 -28.09
N LEU A 113 0.98 -14.57 -27.66
CA LEU A 113 0.55 -13.74 -26.52
C LEU A 113 1.10 -14.25 -25.19
N LEU A 114 1.10 -15.57 -24.96
CA LEU A 114 1.68 -16.18 -23.76
C LEU A 114 3.19 -15.97 -23.70
N SER A 115 3.91 -16.19 -24.80
CA SER A 115 5.37 -16.01 -24.88
C SER A 115 5.83 -14.56 -24.76
N ASN A 116 4.96 -13.58 -25.04
CA ASN A 116 5.28 -12.16 -24.95
C ASN A 116 4.80 -11.50 -23.64
N TYR A 117 4.16 -12.24 -22.73
CA TYR A 117 3.62 -11.68 -21.49
C TYR A 117 4.76 -11.28 -20.53
N PRO A 118 4.93 -10.00 -20.17
CA PRO A 118 6.09 -9.56 -19.39
C PRO A 118 5.92 -9.90 -17.91
N LEU A 119 6.50 -11.04 -17.50
CA LEU A 119 6.48 -11.53 -16.12
C LEU A 119 7.40 -10.75 -15.16
N SER A 120 8.36 -9.99 -15.69
CA SER A 120 9.41 -9.30 -14.91
C SER A 120 9.27 -7.78 -14.85
N ASP A 121 8.48 -7.18 -15.74
CA ASP A 121 8.27 -5.72 -15.82
C ASP A 121 6.80 -5.42 -16.15
N PRO A 122 5.94 -5.25 -15.12
CA PRO A 122 4.49 -5.19 -15.29
C PRO A 122 4.01 -3.79 -15.70
N GLU A 123 4.21 -3.44 -16.97
CA GLU A 123 3.64 -2.22 -17.56
C GLU A 123 2.09 -2.19 -17.52
N ASN A 124 1.52 -0.99 -17.66
CA ASN A 124 0.06 -0.74 -17.67
C ASN A 124 -0.75 -1.54 -18.71
N ASN A 125 -0.10 -2.23 -19.66
CA ASN A 125 -0.73 -3.04 -20.70
C ASN A 125 -1.13 -4.46 -20.24
N LEU A 126 -0.61 -4.96 -19.09
CA LEU A 126 -0.84 -6.35 -18.64
C LEU A 126 -2.31 -6.76 -18.58
N GLN A 127 -3.19 -5.88 -18.11
CA GLN A 127 -4.61 -6.17 -17.99
C GLN A 127 -5.29 -6.37 -19.35
N ASP A 128 -4.84 -5.68 -20.40
CA ASP A 128 -5.39 -5.82 -21.75
C ASP A 128 -4.77 -7.02 -22.49
N MET A 129 -3.48 -7.29 -22.29
CA MET A 129 -2.85 -8.54 -22.76
C MET A 129 -3.56 -9.77 -22.18
N MET A 130 -3.83 -9.75 -20.88
CA MET A 130 -4.55 -10.82 -20.20
C MET A 130 -6.00 -10.95 -20.70
N LYS A 131 -6.71 -9.83 -20.96
CA LYS A 131 -8.03 -9.87 -21.62
C LYS A 131 -7.95 -10.50 -23.02
N GLU A 132 -6.93 -10.21 -23.82
CA GLU A 132 -6.77 -10.83 -25.14
C GLU A 132 -6.50 -12.34 -25.02
N ILE A 133 -5.58 -12.77 -24.15
CA ILE A 133 -5.30 -14.20 -23.87
C ILE A 133 -6.59 -14.95 -23.50
N ARG A 134 -7.34 -14.44 -22.50
CA ARG A 134 -8.64 -14.98 -22.07
C ARG A 134 -9.64 -15.07 -23.23
N LEU A 135 -9.70 -14.06 -24.10
CA LEU A 135 -10.59 -14.03 -25.27
C LEU A 135 -10.18 -15.04 -26.35
N LYS A 136 -8.89 -15.14 -26.70
CA LYS A 136 -8.38 -16.12 -27.67
C LYS A 136 -8.63 -17.55 -27.19
N PHE A 137 -8.38 -17.83 -25.92
CA PHE A 137 -8.64 -19.13 -25.31
C PHE A 137 -10.11 -19.52 -25.47
N ARG A 138 -11.05 -18.63 -25.11
CA ARG A 138 -12.49 -18.84 -25.28
C ARG A 138 -12.90 -19.06 -26.75
N VAL A 139 -12.25 -18.38 -27.70
CA VAL A 139 -12.50 -18.60 -29.14
C VAL A 139 -12.00 -19.98 -29.58
N ILE A 140 -10.86 -20.45 -29.07
CA ILE A 140 -10.33 -21.78 -29.37
C ILE A 140 -11.23 -22.86 -28.76
N THR A 141 -11.54 -22.80 -27.46
CA THR A 141 -12.36 -23.83 -26.79
C THR A 141 -13.77 -23.92 -27.38
N GLY A 142 -14.39 -22.78 -27.70
CA GLY A 142 -15.65 -22.72 -28.44
C GLY A 142 -15.56 -23.30 -29.85
N SER A 143 -14.43 -23.13 -30.56
CA SER A 143 -14.19 -23.73 -31.89
C SER A 143 -13.90 -25.23 -31.83
N LEU A 144 -13.47 -25.75 -30.67
CA LEU A 144 -13.23 -27.17 -30.41
C LEU A 144 -14.46 -27.89 -29.82
N GLY A 145 -15.52 -27.17 -29.45
CA GLY A 145 -16.64 -27.71 -28.67
C GLY A 145 -16.26 -28.15 -27.25
N ALA A 146 -15.08 -27.76 -26.76
CA ALA A 146 -14.54 -28.21 -25.49
C ALA A 146 -15.01 -27.30 -24.34
N LYS A 147 -15.65 -27.87 -23.31
CA LYS A 147 -16.00 -27.15 -22.07
C LYS A 147 -14.77 -27.02 -21.16
N LEU A 148 -13.78 -26.26 -21.61
CA LEU A 148 -12.57 -25.91 -20.87
C LEU A 148 -12.64 -24.43 -20.46
N GLY A 149 -12.45 -24.17 -19.17
CA GLY A 149 -12.46 -22.86 -18.54
C GLY A 149 -11.48 -22.81 -17.38
N TYR A 150 -11.01 -21.59 -17.05
CA TYR A 150 -10.18 -21.36 -15.87
C TYR A 150 -11.08 -20.96 -14.71
N GLU A 151 -11.33 -21.89 -13.80
CA GLU A 151 -12.21 -21.69 -12.64
C GLU A 151 -11.46 -21.07 -11.43
N GLY A 152 -10.11 -21.06 -11.44
CA GLY A 152 -9.27 -20.53 -10.36
C GLY A 152 -9.22 -19.00 -10.25
N ARG A 153 -10.20 -18.29 -10.81
CA ARG A 153 -10.32 -16.83 -10.64
C ARG A 153 -11.19 -16.54 -9.42
N PRO A 154 -10.78 -15.66 -8.49
CA PRO A 154 -11.69 -15.18 -7.46
C PRO A 154 -12.91 -14.52 -8.11
N THR A 155 -14.11 -15.05 -7.83
CA THR A 155 -15.37 -14.42 -8.22
C THR A 155 -15.46 -13.05 -7.56
N SER A 156 -15.56 -12.00 -8.37
CA SER A 156 -15.42 -10.61 -7.90
C SER A 156 -16.67 -10.11 -7.16
N SER A 157 -16.83 -10.51 -5.90
CA SER A 157 -17.86 -10.01 -4.97
C SER A 157 -17.52 -10.28 -3.49
N GLU A 158 -17.34 -9.19 -2.73
CA GLU A 158 -17.94 -9.03 -1.38
C GLU A 158 -17.41 -9.85 -0.17
N GLN A 159 -16.10 -10.16 -0.04
CA GLN A 159 -15.60 -10.81 1.20
C GLN A 159 -14.22 -10.44 1.77
N ASP A 160 -13.35 -9.71 1.06
CA ASP A 160 -12.02 -9.25 1.57
C ASP A 160 -12.05 -7.76 2.06
N LEU A 161 -13.18 -7.25 2.60
CA LEU A 161 -13.36 -5.82 2.94
C LEU A 161 -14.04 -5.50 4.30
N GLU A 162 -14.32 -6.48 5.16
CA GLU A 162 -14.90 -6.23 6.51
C GLU A 162 -13.87 -6.28 7.66
N ASP A 163 -12.61 -6.66 7.40
CA ASP A 163 -11.54 -6.84 8.41
C ASP A 163 -10.40 -5.79 8.27
N ILE A 164 -10.73 -4.50 8.17
CA ILE A 164 -9.80 -3.34 8.34
C ILE A 164 -10.49 -2.23 9.14
#